data_AF-A0A8X7SS87-F1
#
_entry.id   AF-A0A8X7SS87-F1
#
_cell.length_a   1.000
_cell.length_b   1.000
_cell.length_c   1.000
_cell.angle_alpha   90.00
_cell.angle_beta   90.00
_cell.angle_gamma   90.00
#
_symmetry.space_group_name_H-M   'P 1'
#
loop_
_entity.id
_entity.type
_entity.pdbx_description
1 polymer ?
#
loop_
_entity_poly.entity_id
_entity_poly.type
_entity_poly.pdbx_seq_one_letter_code
_entity_poly.pdbx_strand_id
1 'polypeptide(L)'
;MPSEAPENGGDRQELRAISAANTERRRSSGKVTRRRRGDVTAEKISAEISVDILNEWCVRAGFDDAVDVYHADMSEEHLEVVHSRILTGKTLIAICTDCTDAFGMGADCRPVKRVSQPKLFGSVSAWWQRAGRAGRDFADEAEEICFVEPTHIDPETKKALATTGQLLPIQDPPVPQHLDDLPSLAKDAAVMRAGENEAPAARKMVDDELLALSAHGLARTACIRQLVLDYLQQPEKELLPTHSELYSSSRYVPDDRKMRCCTTCNPEPLPDLPNERKPPPSPVIPTLPGVMALQKALQVRLEEWRAEQWRTKWKGTNRAGRMGIDAFLSMQAIESVISNLKTIAHNIEQGDSRLSSFVNMRFKSEVLPELQVVVEDLLREDRERREQEREEVQRAAQQRAEEIRKKREAERM
;
A
#
# COMPACT_ATOMS: atom_id res chain seq x y z
N MET A 1 38.71 -37.13 3.35
CA MET A 1 38.28 -35.97 2.56
C MET A 1 36.78 -36.11 2.36
N PRO A 2 35.93 -35.40 3.12
CA PRO A 2 34.51 -35.39 2.81
C PRO A 2 34.32 -34.59 1.52
N SER A 3 33.66 -35.17 0.52
CA SER A 3 33.27 -34.45 -0.70
C SER A 3 32.21 -33.43 -0.33
N GLU A 4 32.55 -32.15 -0.41
CA GLU A 4 31.58 -31.06 -0.38
C GLU A 4 30.61 -31.29 -1.54
N ALA A 5 29.33 -31.45 -1.22
CA ALA A 5 28.28 -31.47 -2.23
C ALA A 5 28.30 -30.10 -2.94
N PRO A 6 28.19 -30.05 -4.27
CA PRO A 6 28.14 -28.78 -4.98
C PRO A 6 26.96 -27.97 -4.45
N GLU A 7 27.23 -26.77 -3.94
CA GLU A 7 26.18 -25.83 -3.57
C GLU A 7 25.42 -25.46 -4.84
N ASN A 8 24.17 -25.90 -4.93
CA ASN A 8 23.30 -25.58 -6.06
C ASN A 8 23.00 -24.08 -6.01
N GLY A 9 23.41 -23.35 -7.05
CA GLY A 9 23.13 -21.91 -7.16
C GLY A 9 21.64 -21.60 -7.13
N GLY A 10 21.28 -20.53 -6.44
CA GLY A 10 19.94 -19.98 -6.35
C GLY A 10 19.54 -19.07 -7.51
N ASP A 11 20.32 -19.02 -8.59
CA ASP A 11 20.06 -18.17 -9.75
C ASP A 11 18.88 -18.70 -10.57
N ARG A 12 17.87 -17.84 -10.83
CA ARG A 12 16.63 -18.20 -11.54
C ARG A 12 16.56 -17.43 -12.87
N GLN A 13 16.97 -18.07 -13.96
CA GLN A 13 17.06 -17.43 -15.28
C GLN A 13 15.71 -17.09 -15.90
N GLU A 14 14.68 -17.79 -15.47
CA GLU A 14 13.31 -17.72 -15.93
C GLU A 14 12.45 -16.67 -15.25
N LEU A 15 12.97 -16.07 -14.18
CA LEU A 15 12.26 -15.09 -13.40
C LEU A 15 12.67 -13.67 -13.79
N ARG A 16 11.71 -12.92 -14.34
CA ARG A 16 11.86 -11.49 -14.59
C ARG A 16 11.29 -10.69 -13.42
N ALA A 17 12.13 -9.93 -12.72
CA ALA A 17 11.68 -9.03 -11.66
C ALA A 17 11.26 -7.65 -12.23
N ILE A 18 10.09 -7.17 -11.80
CA ILE A 18 9.48 -5.91 -12.22
C ILE A 18 9.09 -5.09 -10.99
N SER A 19 9.75 -3.95 -10.78
CA SER A 19 9.31 -2.97 -9.79
C SER A 19 8.31 -1.99 -10.41
N ALA A 20 7.09 -1.97 -9.88
CA ALA A 20 6.03 -1.06 -10.29
C ALA A 20 5.68 -0.09 -9.16
N ALA A 21 5.48 1.18 -9.49
CA ALA A 21 5.02 2.17 -8.52
C ALA A 21 3.49 2.13 -8.40
N ASN A 22 2.98 1.99 -7.17
CA ASN A 22 1.54 2.09 -6.94
C ASN A 22 1.13 3.57 -6.82
N THR A 23 0.67 4.19 -7.90
CA THR A 23 0.31 5.62 -7.94
C THR A 23 -1.11 5.91 -7.43
N GLU A 24 -1.95 4.89 -7.23
CA GLU A 24 -3.33 5.09 -6.77
C GLU A 24 -3.38 5.37 -5.27
N ARG A 25 -3.64 6.64 -4.94
CA ARG A 25 -3.95 7.07 -3.58
C ARG A 25 -5.39 6.66 -3.23
N ARG A 26 -5.56 5.46 -2.69
CA ARG A 26 -6.56 5.24 -1.65
C ARG A 26 -5.82 4.99 -0.35
N ARG A 27 -6.00 5.91 0.61
CA ARG A 27 -5.50 5.75 1.98
C ARG A 27 -6.21 4.55 2.63
N SER A 28 -5.73 3.34 2.38
CA SER A 28 -5.90 2.21 3.29
C SER A 28 -4.85 2.29 4.40
N SER A 29 -4.67 3.48 4.99
CA SER A 29 -3.83 3.66 6.18
C SER A 29 -4.61 3.26 7.43
N GLY A 30 -5.01 1.98 7.50
CA GLY A 30 -5.29 1.36 8.78
C GLY A 30 -3.95 1.16 9.49
N LYS A 31 -3.43 2.16 10.22
CA LYS A 31 -2.36 1.89 11.19
C LYS A 31 -2.91 0.85 12.16
N VAL A 32 -2.33 -0.34 12.17
CA VAL A 32 -2.77 -1.41 13.05
C VAL A 32 -2.16 -1.17 14.42
N THR A 33 -3.01 -0.93 15.41
CA THR A 33 -2.60 -0.69 16.79
C THR A 33 -2.19 -2.02 17.44
N ARG A 34 -0.96 -2.05 17.95
CA ARG A 34 -0.29 -3.20 18.58
C ARG A 34 -0.98 -3.60 19.90
N ARG A 35 -1.41 -4.86 20.04
CA ARG A 35 -1.64 -5.49 21.35
C ARG A 35 -1.04 -6.90 21.39
N ARG A 36 -0.26 -7.17 22.43
CA ARG A 36 0.30 -8.50 22.76
C ARG A 36 -0.57 -9.17 23.83
N ARG A 37 -1.13 -10.33 23.48
CA ARG A 37 -0.84 -11.67 24.06
C ARG A 37 -1.80 -12.67 23.41
N GLY A 38 -1.24 -13.59 22.63
CA GLY A 38 -1.93 -14.51 21.73
C GLY A 38 -1.72 -14.07 20.28
N ASP A 39 -0.61 -14.49 19.67
CA ASP A 39 -0.09 -14.00 18.40
C ASP A 39 -0.95 -14.39 17.17
N VAL A 40 -2.12 -13.77 17.04
CA VAL A 40 -2.84 -13.62 15.77
C VAL A 40 -2.72 -12.13 15.41
N THR A 41 -1.53 -11.75 14.98
CA THR A 41 -1.08 -10.36 14.97
C THR A 41 -1.47 -9.65 13.68
N ALA A 42 -2.20 -8.53 13.80
CA ALA A 42 -2.17 -7.31 12.98
C ALA A 42 -1.92 -7.39 11.45
N GLU A 43 -0.80 -7.98 11.06
CA GLU A 43 -0.41 -8.36 9.70
C GLU A 43 -1.48 -9.23 9.04
N LYS A 44 -1.96 -10.24 9.78
CA LYS A 44 -3.07 -11.10 9.33
C LYS A 44 -4.34 -10.30 9.04
N ILE A 45 -4.70 -9.34 9.91
CA ILE A 45 -5.87 -8.47 9.73
C ILE A 45 -5.67 -7.53 8.52
N SER A 46 -4.46 -7.01 8.33
CA SER A 46 -4.14 -6.19 7.15
C SER A 46 -4.18 -7.01 5.86
N ALA A 47 -3.75 -8.27 5.90
CA ALA A 47 -3.79 -9.19 4.79
C ALA A 47 -5.23 -9.61 4.47
N GLU A 48 -6.03 -9.98 5.47
CA GLU A 48 -7.47 -10.27 5.35
C GLU A 48 -8.24 -9.11 4.70
N ILE A 49 -8.06 -7.87 5.21
CA ILE A 49 -8.68 -6.66 4.60
C ILE A 49 -8.21 -6.46 3.16
N SER A 50 -6.94 -6.74 2.87
CA SER A 50 -6.40 -6.61 1.51
C SER A 50 -6.96 -7.67 0.57
N VAL A 51 -7.19 -8.88 1.06
CA VAL A 51 -7.77 -9.99 0.30
C VAL A 51 -9.23 -9.73 -0.04
N ASP A 52 -10.03 -9.25 0.91
CA ASP A 52 -11.43 -8.91 0.64
C ASP A 52 -11.53 -7.83 -0.44
N ILE A 53 -10.69 -6.79 -0.37
CA ILE A 53 -10.64 -5.72 -1.36
C ILE A 53 -10.17 -6.24 -2.72
N LEU A 54 -9.13 -7.07 -2.76
CA LEU A 54 -8.62 -7.66 -4.00
C LEU A 54 -9.65 -8.60 -4.64
N ASN A 55 -10.36 -9.38 -3.82
CA ASN A 55 -11.45 -10.24 -4.27
C ASN A 55 -12.59 -9.40 -4.86
N GLU A 56 -13.04 -8.35 -4.18
CA GLU A 56 -14.03 -7.40 -4.72
C GLU A 56 -13.58 -6.80 -6.06
N TRP A 57 -12.29 -6.47 -6.21
CA TRP A 57 -11.75 -5.96 -7.47
C TRP A 57 -11.76 -7.01 -8.57
N CYS A 58 -11.42 -8.25 -8.26
CA CYS A 58 -11.46 -9.36 -9.19
C CYS A 58 -12.89 -9.67 -9.66
N VAL A 59 -13.85 -9.67 -8.73
CA VAL A 59 -15.29 -9.82 -9.05
C VAL A 59 -15.74 -8.66 -9.94
N ARG A 60 -15.42 -7.41 -9.59
CA ARG A 60 -15.74 -6.23 -10.42
C ARG A 60 -15.10 -6.29 -11.81
N ALA A 61 -13.94 -6.92 -11.91
CA ALA A 61 -13.19 -7.11 -13.15
C ALA A 61 -13.71 -8.26 -14.02
N GLY A 62 -14.71 -9.03 -13.53
CA GLY A 62 -15.31 -10.17 -14.21
C GLY A 62 -14.49 -11.47 -14.10
N PHE A 63 -13.74 -11.64 -13.02
CA PHE A 63 -12.91 -12.83 -12.75
C PHE A 63 -13.44 -13.66 -11.58
N ASP A 64 -14.72 -13.57 -11.25
CA ASP A 64 -15.36 -14.27 -10.13
C ASP A 64 -15.21 -15.80 -10.20
N ASP A 65 -15.27 -16.39 -11.39
CA ASP A 65 -15.09 -17.84 -11.58
C ASP A 65 -13.62 -18.28 -11.70
N ALA A 66 -12.69 -17.32 -11.74
CA ALA A 66 -11.28 -17.55 -12.05
C ALA A 66 -10.33 -17.16 -10.91
N VAL A 67 -10.85 -16.65 -9.80
CA VAL A 67 -10.08 -16.22 -8.63
C VAL A 67 -10.47 -17.07 -7.43
N ASP A 68 -9.49 -17.67 -6.78
CA ASP A 68 -9.67 -18.31 -5.48
C ASP A 68 -8.80 -17.60 -4.43
N VAL A 69 -9.35 -17.46 -3.23
CA VAL A 69 -8.62 -16.97 -2.07
C VAL A 69 -7.96 -18.15 -1.36
N TYR A 70 -6.75 -17.95 -0.87
CA TYR A 70 -5.98 -18.98 -0.19
C TYR A 70 -5.31 -18.40 1.07
N HIS A 71 -5.74 -18.80 2.26
CA HIS A 71 -5.12 -18.38 3.52
C HIS A 71 -4.94 -19.56 4.49
N ALA A 72 -3.99 -19.43 5.42
CA ALA A 72 -3.61 -20.52 6.32
C ALA A 72 -4.76 -21.03 7.21
N ASP A 73 -5.76 -20.17 7.50
CA ASP A 73 -6.91 -20.54 8.33
C ASP A 73 -8.07 -21.20 7.57
N MET A 74 -7.94 -21.44 6.26
CA MET A 74 -8.95 -22.21 5.54
C MET A 74 -8.86 -23.68 5.95
N SER A 75 -9.97 -24.42 5.84
CA SER A 75 -9.95 -25.86 6.09
C SER A 75 -9.04 -26.58 5.10
N GLU A 76 -8.39 -27.66 5.53
CA GLU A 76 -7.55 -28.49 4.65
C GLU A 76 -8.30 -28.96 3.40
N GLU A 77 -9.57 -29.35 3.56
CA GLU A 77 -10.45 -29.73 2.44
C GLU A 77 -10.59 -28.60 1.40
N HIS A 78 -10.69 -27.35 1.85
CA HIS A 78 -10.78 -26.20 0.95
C HIS A 78 -9.44 -25.91 0.27
N LEU A 79 -8.34 -26.01 1.01
CA LEU A 79 -6.99 -25.84 0.46
C LEU A 79 -6.69 -26.89 -0.61
N GLU A 80 -7.10 -28.14 -0.42
CA GLU A 80 -6.96 -29.21 -1.42
C GLU A 80 -7.78 -28.94 -2.69
N VAL A 81 -9.01 -28.44 -2.55
CA VAL A 81 -9.85 -28.07 -3.69
C VAL A 81 -9.21 -26.92 -4.48
N VAL A 82 -8.76 -25.86 -3.81
CA VAL A 82 -8.08 -24.73 -4.46
C VAL A 82 -6.78 -25.19 -5.12
N HIS A 83 -5.99 -26.03 -4.45
CA HIS A 83 -4.76 -26.59 -5.01
C HIS A 83 -5.03 -27.43 -6.28
N SER A 84 -6.06 -28.27 -6.25
CA SER A 84 -6.48 -29.06 -7.43
C SER A 84 -6.92 -28.14 -8.59
N ARG A 85 -7.65 -27.06 -8.30
CA ARG A 85 -8.07 -26.09 -9.32
C ARG A 85 -6.91 -25.31 -9.92
N ILE A 86 -5.89 -24.95 -9.11
CA ILE A 86 -4.65 -24.32 -9.59
C ILE A 86 -3.89 -25.28 -10.53
N LEU A 87 -3.71 -26.54 -10.13
CA LEU A 87 -3.01 -27.53 -10.95
C LEU A 87 -3.74 -27.87 -12.25
N THR A 88 -5.07 -27.86 -12.22
CA THR A 88 -5.90 -28.10 -13.42
C THR A 88 -6.12 -26.85 -14.28
N GLY A 89 -5.60 -25.69 -13.85
CA GLY A 89 -5.74 -24.42 -14.56
C GLY A 89 -7.15 -23.83 -14.55
N LYS A 90 -8.02 -24.28 -13.63
CA LYS A 90 -9.37 -23.73 -13.42
C LYS A 90 -9.32 -22.42 -12.64
N THR A 91 -8.37 -22.28 -11.73
CA THR A 91 -8.06 -21.02 -11.05
C THR A 91 -6.97 -20.30 -11.83
N LEU A 92 -7.24 -19.05 -12.25
CA LEU A 92 -6.25 -18.21 -12.91
C LEU A 92 -5.48 -17.33 -11.93
N ILE A 93 -6.13 -16.92 -10.83
CA ILE A 93 -5.54 -16.04 -9.81
C ILE A 93 -5.77 -16.65 -8.43
N ALA A 94 -4.68 -16.93 -7.71
CA ALA A 94 -4.73 -17.31 -6.31
C ALA A 94 -4.28 -16.13 -5.45
N ILE A 95 -5.16 -15.62 -4.58
CA ILE A 95 -4.84 -14.51 -3.68
C ILE A 95 -4.42 -15.09 -2.33
N CYS A 96 -3.17 -14.87 -1.93
CA CYS A 96 -2.60 -15.41 -0.71
C CYS A 96 -2.30 -14.32 0.33
N THR A 97 -2.75 -14.49 1.58
CA THR A 97 -2.40 -13.59 2.70
C THR A 97 -0.97 -13.80 3.18
N ASP A 98 -0.53 -15.06 3.24
CA ASP A 98 0.79 -15.47 3.70
C ASP A 98 1.38 -16.51 2.75
N CYS A 99 2.06 -16.04 1.69
CA CYS A 99 2.72 -16.93 0.74
C CYS A 99 3.85 -17.76 1.37
N THR A 100 4.41 -17.34 2.50
CA THR A 100 5.47 -18.08 3.20
C THR A 100 4.91 -19.24 4.01
N ASP A 101 3.80 -19.05 4.73
CA ASP A 101 3.25 -20.06 5.65
C ASP A 101 2.06 -20.85 5.06
N ALA A 102 1.12 -20.21 4.35
CA ALA A 102 -0.10 -20.88 3.88
C ALA A 102 0.17 -21.76 2.65
N PHE A 103 0.84 -21.20 1.62
CA PHE A 103 1.24 -21.95 0.43
C PHE A 103 2.48 -22.83 0.71
N GLY A 104 3.04 -22.73 1.93
CA GLY A 104 4.09 -23.56 2.50
C GLY A 104 5.42 -23.55 1.74
N MET A 105 6.50 -24.00 2.39
CA MET A 105 7.76 -24.34 1.71
C MET A 105 7.63 -25.58 0.79
N GLY A 106 6.45 -26.20 0.71
CA GLY A 106 6.23 -27.52 0.09
C GLY A 106 5.15 -27.62 -1.01
N ALA A 107 4.35 -26.57 -1.29
CA ALA A 107 3.41 -26.66 -2.41
C ALA A 107 4.17 -26.55 -3.75
N ASP A 108 4.25 -27.66 -4.48
CA ASP A 108 4.84 -27.71 -5.83
C ASP A 108 3.84 -27.30 -6.90
N CYS A 109 3.56 -26.00 -6.97
CA CYS A 109 2.72 -25.44 -8.03
C CYS A 109 3.58 -24.99 -9.21
N ARG A 110 3.97 -25.96 -10.04
CA ARG A 110 4.71 -25.72 -11.29
C ARG A 110 4.02 -24.77 -12.29
N PRO A 111 2.68 -24.73 -12.43
CA PRO A 111 2.01 -23.88 -13.43
C PRO A 111 2.06 -22.36 -13.15
N VAL A 112 2.61 -21.92 -12.02
CA VAL A 112 2.62 -20.51 -11.65
C VAL A 112 3.58 -19.72 -12.54
N LYS A 113 3.02 -18.84 -13.37
CA LYS A 113 3.78 -17.98 -14.29
C LYS A 113 4.05 -16.58 -13.76
N ARG A 114 3.22 -16.10 -12.83
CA ARG A 114 3.36 -14.75 -12.31
C ARG A 114 3.14 -14.71 -10.80
N VAL A 115 4.01 -14.01 -10.11
CA VAL A 115 3.85 -13.65 -8.69
C VAL A 115 3.74 -12.14 -8.62
N SER A 116 2.71 -11.64 -7.93
CA SER A 116 2.52 -10.20 -7.74
C SER A 116 2.45 -9.90 -6.25
N GLN A 117 3.32 -9.02 -5.79
CA GLN A 117 3.41 -8.60 -4.42
C GLN A 117 2.85 -7.16 -4.30
N PRO A 118 1.61 -6.99 -3.79
CA PRO A 118 0.92 -5.69 -3.79
C PRO A 118 1.53 -4.66 -2.82
N LYS A 119 2.45 -5.10 -1.95
CA LYS A 119 3.06 -4.28 -0.90
C LYS A 119 4.46 -4.77 -0.56
N LEU A 120 5.38 -3.87 -0.28
CA LEU A 120 6.68 -4.24 0.29
C LEU A 120 6.55 -4.71 1.73
N PHE A 121 7.09 -5.90 2.02
CA PHE A 121 7.23 -6.44 3.37
C PHE A 121 8.28 -7.55 3.43
N GLY A 122 8.91 -7.70 4.60
CA GLY A 122 9.92 -8.71 4.89
C GLY A 122 11.31 -8.36 4.32
N SER A 123 12.13 -9.40 4.18
CA SER A 123 13.52 -9.32 3.72
C SER A 123 13.66 -9.58 2.22
N VAL A 124 14.84 -9.25 1.67
CA VAL A 124 15.21 -9.61 0.29
C VAL A 124 15.12 -11.13 0.07
N SER A 125 15.57 -11.92 1.05
CA SER A 125 15.48 -13.39 0.96
C SER A 125 14.04 -13.89 0.96
N ALA A 126 13.16 -13.31 1.77
CA ALA A 126 11.74 -13.67 1.78
C ALA A 126 11.03 -13.25 0.48
N TRP A 127 11.39 -12.08 -0.07
CA TRP A 127 10.95 -11.66 -1.40
C TRP A 127 11.44 -12.65 -2.47
N TRP A 128 12.73 -13.01 -2.49
CA TRP A 128 13.31 -13.96 -3.44
C TRP A 128 12.66 -15.34 -3.38
N GLN A 129 12.38 -15.85 -2.18
CA GLN A 129 11.66 -17.12 -1.99
C GLN A 129 10.25 -17.08 -2.58
N ARG A 130 9.51 -15.97 -2.39
CA ARG A 130 8.17 -15.79 -2.98
C ARG A 130 8.23 -15.68 -4.49
N ALA A 131 9.18 -14.90 -4.99
CA ALA A 131 9.45 -14.72 -6.41
C ALA A 131 9.76 -16.06 -7.10
N GLY A 132 10.61 -16.89 -6.47
CA GLY A 132 10.99 -18.22 -6.95
C GLY A 132 9.88 -19.28 -6.94
N ARG A 133 8.66 -18.95 -6.52
CA ARG A 133 7.48 -19.81 -6.72
C ARG A 133 6.96 -19.76 -8.15
N ALA A 134 7.23 -18.68 -8.88
CA ALA A 134 6.95 -18.62 -10.30
C ALA A 134 8.03 -19.37 -11.10
N GLY A 135 7.68 -19.86 -12.29
CA GLY A 135 8.64 -20.39 -13.25
C GLY A 135 9.39 -21.62 -12.74
N ARG A 136 8.72 -22.54 -12.04
CA ARG A 136 9.36 -23.81 -11.64
C ARG A 136 9.58 -24.76 -12.82
N ASP A 137 8.92 -24.52 -13.95
CA ASP A 137 9.27 -25.13 -15.22
C ASP A 137 10.12 -24.14 -16.02
N PHE A 138 11.38 -24.48 -16.25
CA PHE A 138 12.35 -23.65 -16.98
C PHE A 138 11.95 -23.39 -18.43
N ALA A 139 11.02 -24.17 -19.00
CA ALA A 139 10.45 -23.91 -20.31
C ALA A 139 9.46 -22.73 -20.32
N ASP A 140 8.89 -22.36 -19.18
CA ASP A 140 7.98 -21.22 -19.10
C ASP A 140 8.76 -19.93 -18.80
N GLU A 141 8.20 -18.78 -19.21
CA GLU A 141 8.67 -17.47 -18.75
C GLU A 141 7.86 -17.08 -17.53
N ALA A 142 8.55 -16.60 -16.51
CA ALA A 142 7.93 -16.16 -15.28
C ALA A 142 8.22 -14.70 -14.96
N GLU A 143 7.26 -14.06 -14.32
CA GLU A 143 7.35 -12.67 -13.92
C GLU A 143 7.07 -12.52 -12.42
N GLU A 144 7.92 -11.77 -11.75
CA GLU A 144 7.65 -11.22 -10.44
C GLU A 144 7.34 -9.73 -10.61
N ILE A 145 6.26 -9.27 -9.98
CA ILE A 145 5.85 -7.87 -9.96
C ILE A 145 5.76 -7.41 -8.51
N CYS A 146 6.63 -6.48 -8.13
CA CYS A 146 6.62 -5.87 -6.82
C CYS A 146 6.03 -4.46 -6.90
N PHE A 147 4.93 -4.22 -6.17
CA PHE A 147 4.34 -2.89 -6.04
C PHE A 147 4.97 -2.14 -4.87
N VAL A 148 5.50 -0.96 -5.17
CA VAL A 148 6.16 -0.06 -4.21
C VAL A 148 5.22 1.08 -3.85
N GLU A 149 4.98 1.29 -2.55
CA GLU A 149 4.12 2.38 -2.10
C GLU A 149 4.76 3.77 -2.31
N PRO A 150 3.97 4.83 -2.60
CA PRO A 150 4.46 6.19 -2.83
C PRO A 150 5.24 6.85 -1.69
N THR A 151 5.26 6.23 -0.51
CA THR A 151 6.06 6.63 0.65
C THR A 151 7.52 6.25 0.50
N HIS A 152 7.82 5.23 -0.30
CA HIS A 152 9.16 4.68 -0.53
C HIS A 152 9.75 5.09 -1.88
N ILE A 153 9.02 5.90 -2.65
CA ILE A 153 9.45 6.41 -3.96
C ILE A 153 10.09 7.77 -3.75
N ASP A 154 11.25 7.97 -4.36
CA ASP A 154 11.93 9.26 -4.35
C ASP A 154 11.09 10.36 -5.05
N PRO A 155 11.26 11.63 -4.67
CA PRO A 155 10.44 12.73 -5.22
C PRO A 155 10.55 12.90 -6.73
N GLU A 156 11.68 12.56 -7.34
CA GLU A 156 11.94 12.76 -8.77
C GLU A 156 11.19 11.72 -9.60
N THR A 157 11.37 10.43 -9.29
CA THR A 157 10.65 9.31 -9.88
C THR A 157 9.15 9.48 -9.67
N LYS A 158 8.72 9.95 -8.49
CA LYS A 158 7.31 10.23 -8.21
C LYS A 158 6.75 11.33 -9.11
N LYS A 159 7.51 12.40 -9.35
CA LYS A 159 7.11 13.49 -10.26
C LYS A 159 7.07 13.00 -11.71
N ALA A 160 8.04 12.19 -12.13
CA ALA A 160 8.06 11.57 -13.45
C ALA A 160 6.82 10.70 -13.67
N LEU A 161 6.55 9.75 -12.78
CA LEU A 161 5.37 8.89 -12.83
C LEU A 161 4.05 9.67 -12.85
N ALA A 162 3.95 10.75 -12.06
CA ALA A 162 2.75 11.59 -12.05
C ALA A 162 2.55 12.38 -13.37
N THR A 163 3.63 12.68 -14.09
CA THR A 163 3.59 13.50 -15.31
C THR A 163 3.47 12.66 -16.57
N THR A 164 4.24 11.57 -16.67
CA THR A 164 4.36 10.75 -17.89
C THR A 164 3.74 9.36 -17.76
N GLY A 165 3.41 8.92 -16.54
CA GLY A 165 2.95 7.55 -16.28
C GLY A 165 4.03 6.47 -16.47
N GLN A 166 5.29 6.87 -16.67
CA GLN A 166 6.40 5.98 -16.96
C GLN A 166 7.56 6.18 -15.97
N LEU A 167 8.36 5.13 -15.79
CA LEU A 167 9.61 5.20 -15.03
C LEU A 167 10.62 6.08 -15.77
N LEU A 168 11.60 6.58 -15.02
CA LEU A 168 12.71 7.34 -15.60
C LEU A 168 13.42 6.50 -16.68
N PRO A 169 13.95 7.15 -17.73
CA PRO A 169 14.81 6.47 -18.69
C PRO A 169 16.03 5.89 -17.96
N ILE A 170 16.60 4.82 -18.50
CA ILE A 170 17.85 4.26 -17.96
C ILE A 170 18.90 5.35 -18.04
N GLN A 171 19.47 5.70 -16.90
CA GLN A 171 20.67 6.52 -16.85
C GLN A 171 21.85 5.58 -17.03
N ASP A 172 22.74 5.89 -17.96
CA ASP A 172 24.01 5.16 -18.04
C ASP A 172 24.73 5.36 -16.69
N PRO A 173 25.02 4.29 -15.94
CA PRO A 173 25.75 4.44 -14.70
C PRO A 173 27.10 5.08 -15.04
N PRO A 174 27.57 6.08 -14.25
CA PRO A 174 28.91 6.59 -14.42
C PRO A 174 29.87 5.41 -14.33
N VAL A 175 30.83 5.33 -15.26
CA VAL A 175 31.83 4.25 -15.27
C VAL A 175 32.49 4.22 -13.89
N PRO A 176 32.35 3.11 -13.13
CA PRO A 176 32.93 3.02 -11.79
C PRO A 176 34.45 3.25 -11.89
N GLN A 177 34.97 4.23 -11.15
CA GLN A 177 36.41 4.48 -11.12
C GLN A 177 37.11 3.48 -10.20
N HIS A 178 36.38 2.98 -9.21
CA HIS A 178 36.82 1.95 -8.28
C HIS A 178 35.78 0.83 -8.16
N LEU A 179 36.25 -0.40 -7.85
CA LEU A 179 35.38 -1.56 -7.54
C LEU A 179 34.43 -1.26 -6.37
N ASP A 180 34.82 -0.37 -5.47
CA ASP A 180 34.00 0.05 -4.33
C ASP A 180 32.80 0.93 -4.72
N ASP A 181 32.81 1.51 -5.93
CA ASP A 181 31.72 2.36 -6.45
C ASP A 181 30.57 1.54 -7.05
N LEU A 182 30.71 0.21 -7.12
CA LEU A 182 29.65 -0.66 -7.62
C LEU A 182 28.45 -0.67 -6.65
N PRO A 183 27.21 -0.61 -7.18
CA PRO A 183 26.00 -0.61 -6.36
C PRO A 183 25.88 -1.93 -5.58
N SER A 184 25.50 -1.84 -4.32
CA SER A 184 25.43 -3.00 -3.43
C SER A 184 24.38 -2.76 -2.36
N LEU A 185 23.39 -3.66 -2.26
CA LEU A 185 22.29 -3.55 -1.29
C LEU A 185 22.79 -3.35 0.14
N ALA A 186 23.87 -4.03 0.52
CA ALA A 186 24.44 -3.91 1.85
C ALA A 186 25.04 -2.51 2.13
N LYS A 187 25.73 -1.93 1.14
CA LYS A 187 26.29 -0.57 1.23
C LYS A 187 25.16 0.47 1.26
N ASP A 188 24.20 0.34 0.36
CA ASP A 188 23.09 1.29 0.21
C ASP A 188 22.17 1.27 1.44
N ALA A 189 21.87 0.08 1.98
CA ALA A 189 21.15 -0.05 3.25
C ALA A 189 21.92 0.54 4.44
N ALA A 190 23.25 0.42 4.47
CA ALA A 190 24.07 1.04 5.51
C ALA A 190 24.03 2.59 5.44
N VAL A 191 24.03 3.16 4.24
CA VAL A 191 23.84 4.61 4.03
C VAL A 191 22.48 5.07 4.52
N MET A 192 21.40 4.33 4.21
CA MET A 192 20.05 4.63 4.71
C MET A 192 20.02 4.64 6.24
N ARG A 193 20.67 3.68 6.90
CA ARG A 193 20.75 3.60 8.37
C ARG A 193 21.56 4.75 8.97
N ALA A 194 22.61 5.22 8.31
CA ALA A 194 23.47 6.30 8.80
C ALA A 194 22.80 7.69 8.70
N GLY A 195 21.86 7.87 7.76
CA GLY A 195 21.12 9.12 7.57
C GLY A 195 19.87 9.28 8.46
N GLU A 196 19.40 8.21 9.10
CA GLU A 196 18.25 8.23 10.00
C GLU A 196 18.69 8.54 11.45
N ASN A 197 18.26 9.67 12.03
CA ASN A 197 18.31 9.86 13.49
C ASN A 197 17.52 8.72 14.14
N GLU A 198 18.19 7.88 14.93
CA GLU A 198 17.70 6.67 15.61
C GLU A 198 16.18 6.65 15.85
N ALA A 199 15.42 6.19 14.85
CA ALA A 199 14.06 5.76 15.08
C ALA A 199 14.16 4.46 15.88
N PRO A 200 13.37 4.27 16.95
CA PRO A 200 13.46 3.07 17.76
C PRO A 200 13.25 1.84 16.88
N ALA A 201 14.08 0.81 17.07
CA ALA A 201 14.11 -0.50 16.40
C ALA A 201 12.82 -1.33 16.57
N ALA A 202 11.67 -0.69 16.75
CA ALA A 202 10.35 -1.27 16.76
C ALA A 202 9.91 -1.62 15.34
N ARG A 203 10.44 -2.75 14.84
CA ARG A 203 9.96 -3.52 13.68
C ARG A 203 9.69 -2.68 12.43
N LYS A 204 10.75 -2.34 11.68
CA LYS A 204 10.59 -2.02 10.25
C LYS A 204 9.85 -3.21 9.61
N MET A 205 8.71 -2.96 8.97
CA MET A 205 7.92 -4.00 8.25
C MET A 205 8.63 -4.47 6.98
N VAL A 206 9.60 -3.70 6.51
CA VAL A 206 10.38 -3.91 5.29
C VAL A 206 11.84 -3.72 5.67
N ASP A 207 12.70 -4.63 5.24
CA ASP A 207 14.15 -4.47 5.44
C ASP A 207 14.70 -3.35 4.54
N ASP A 208 15.72 -2.65 5.04
CA ASP A 208 16.36 -1.54 4.33
C ASP A 208 16.97 -2.01 2.99
N GLU A 209 17.44 -3.25 2.93
CA GLU A 209 17.95 -3.88 1.71
C GLU A 209 16.87 -4.10 0.65
N LEU A 210 15.65 -4.46 1.06
CA LEU A 210 14.52 -4.63 0.13
C LEU A 210 14.01 -3.26 -0.36
N LEU A 211 14.08 -2.24 0.49
CA LEU A 211 13.83 -0.85 0.09
C LEU A 211 14.89 -0.37 -0.91
N ALA A 212 16.17 -0.63 -0.66
CA ALA A 212 17.26 -0.32 -1.58
C ALA A 212 17.09 -1.02 -2.94
N LEU A 213 16.77 -2.31 -2.93
CA LEU A 213 16.50 -3.07 -4.15
C LEU A 213 15.36 -2.47 -4.97
N SER A 214 14.27 -2.08 -4.29
CA SER A 214 13.11 -1.45 -4.90
C SER A 214 13.46 -0.08 -5.51
N ALA A 215 14.28 0.70 -4.81
CA ALA A 215 14.76 2.00 -5.28
C ALA A 215 15.62 1.86 -6.55
N HIS A 216 16.56 0.91 -6.59
CA HIS A 216 17.33 0.61 -7.80
C HIS A 216 16.46 0.18 -8.98
N GLY A 217 15.42 -0.62 -8.72
CA GLY A 217 14.48 -1.07 -9.76
C GLY A 217 13.62 0.07 -10.34
N LEU A 218 13.17 1.00 -9.50
CA LEU A 218 12.38 2.15 -9.92
C LEU A 218 13.23 3.23 -10.63
N ALA A 219 14.41 3.50 -10.10
CA ALA A 219 15.35 4.46 -10.69
C ALA A 219 16.12 3.89 -11.90
N ARG A 220 16.06 2.57 -12.12
CA ARG A 220 16.76 1.83 -13.18
C ARG A 220 18.28 2.06 -13.16
N THR A 221 18.86 2.11 -11.97
CA THR A 221 20.30 2.40 -11.78
C THR A 221 21.17 1.15 -11.74
N ALA A 222 20.58 -0.01 -11.44
CA ALA A 222 21.32 -1.28 -11.36
C ALA A 222 20.43 -2.48 -11.75
N CYS A 223 21.09 -3.57 -12.14
CA CYS A 223 20.43 -4.84 -12.43
C CYS A 223 19.91 -5.46 -11.13
N ILE A 224 18.58 -5.58 -10.99
CA ILE A 224 17.92 -6.17 -9.81
C ILE A 224 18.45 -7.58 -9.53
N ARG A 225 18.63 -8.38 -10.58
CA ARG A 225 19.12 -9.75 -10.45
C ARG A 225 20.54 -9.79 -9.86
N GLN A 226 21.45 -8.98 -10.38
CA GLN A 226 22.83 -8.94 -9.90
C GLN A 226 22.88 -8.54 -8.43
N LEU A 227 22.14 -7.49 -8.06
CA LEU A 227 22.04 -7.02 -6.68
C LEU A 227 21.57 -8.12 -5.71
N VAL A 228 20.62 -8.95 -6.13
CA VAL A 228 20.10 -10.05 -5.32
C VAL A 228 21.11 -11.19 -5.23
N LEU A 229 21.75 -11.57 -6.34
CA LEU A 229 22.77 -12.62 -6.34
C LEU A 229 23.98 -12.23 -5.48
N ASP A 230 24.44 -10.98 -5.57
CA ASP A 230 25.52 -10.44 -4.77
C ASP A 230 25.14 -10.43 -3.27
N TYR A 231 23.91 -10.02 -2.96
CA TYR A 231 23.41 -10.02 -1.59
C TYR A 231 23.31 -11.42 -1.00
N LEU A 232 22.89 -12.40 -1.81
CA LEU A 232 22.83 -13.81 -1.43
C LEU A 232 24.19 -14.53 -1.52
N GLN A 233 25.26 -13.80 -1.86
CA GLN A 233 26.62 -14.31 -2.02
C GLN A 233 26.68 -15.55 -2.93
N GLN A 234 25.92 -15.51 -4.03
CA GLN A 234 25.88 -16.63 -4.97
C GLN A 234 27.22 -16.73 -5.71
N PRO A 235 27.73 -17.96 -5.94
CA PRO A 235 28.95 -18.16 -6.70
C PRO A 235 28.77 -17.72 -8.15
N GLU A 236 29.91 -17.45 -8.82
CA GLU A 236 29.92 -17.04 -10.23
C GLU A 236 29.17 -18.05 -11.11
N LYS A 237 28.52 -17.54 -12.16
CA LYS A 237 27.63 -18.34 -13.03
C LYS A 237 28.34 -19.56 -13.62
N GLU A 238 29.63 -19.42 -13.91
CA GLU A 238 30.50 -20.45 -14.48
C GLU A 238 30.71 -21.63 -13.54
N LEU A 239 30.52 -21.41 -12.23
CA LEU A 239 30.63 -22.44 -11.18
C LEU A 239 29.28 -23.09 -10.88
N LEU A 240 28.18 -22.56 -11.42
CA LEU A 240 26.84 -23.10 -11.20
C LEU A 240 26.57 -24.31 -12.10
N PRO A 241 25.92 -25.37 -11.58
CA PRO A 241 25.52 -26.48 -12.42
C PRO A 241 24.54 -26.02 -13.51
N THR A 242 24.65 -26.62 -14.69
CA THR A 242 23.78 -26.29 -15.83
C THR A 242 22.33 -26.66 -15.53
N HIS A 243 21.38 -26.02 -16.21
CA HIS A 243 19.95 -26.34 -16.06
C HIS A 243 19.66 -27.84 -16.32
N SER A 244 20.38 -28.45 -17.28
CA SER A 244 20.30 -29.88 -17.57
C SER A 244 20.79 -30.77 -16.42
N GLU A 245 21.77 -30.30 -15.64
CA GLU A 245 22.32 -31.02 -14.48
C GLU A 245 21.43 -30.88 -13.25
N LEU A 246 20.84 -29.70 -13.04
CA LEU A 246 19.97 -29.47 -11.88
C LEU A 246 18.58 -30.09 -12.05
N TYR A 247 18.01 -30.07 -13.26
CA TYR A 247 16.60 -30.39 -13.47
C TYR A 247 16.35 -31.16 -14.77
N SER A 248 16.73 -32.44 -14.76
CA SER A 248 16.50 -33.43 -15.82
C SER A 248 15.03 -33.70 -16.19
N SER A 249 14.08 -33.08 -15.48
CA SER A 249 12.62 -33.25 -15.67
C SER A 249 11.91 -32.03 -16.29
N SER A 250 12.66 -31.00 -16.69
CA SER A 250 12.09 -29.83 -17.36
C SER A 250 11.82 -30.10 -18.85
N ARG A 251 10.84 -29.39 -19.43
CA ARG A 251 10.60 -29.44 -20.88
C ARG A 251 11.80 -28.82 -21.61
N TYR A 252 12.06 -29.26 -22.84
CA TYR A 252 13.17 -28.76 -23.65
C TYR A 252 13.12 -27.23 -23.78
N VAL A 253 14.22 -26.58 -23.41
CA VAL A 253 14.43 -25.15 -23.60
C VAL A 253 15.32 -24.97 -24.83
N PRO A 254 14.89 -24.22 -25.85
CA PRO A 254 15.73 -23.93 -27.01
C PRO A 254 17.01 -23.19 -26.63
N ASP A 255 18.15 -23.58 -27.22
CA ASP A 255 19.47 -22.98 -26.94
C ASP A 255 19.56 -21.49 -27.35
N ASP A 256 18.70 -21.04 -28.27
CA ASP A 256 18.63 -19.66 -28.78
C ASP A 256 17.66 -18.77 -28.00
N ARG A 257 16.99 -19.31 -26.97
CA ARG A 257 16.00 -18.56 -26.19
C ARG A 257 16.67 -17.43 -25.39
N LYS A 258 16.30 -16.19 -25.72
CA LYS A 258 16.74 -14.99 -24.97
C LYS A 258 15.84 -14.74 -23.77
N MET A 259 16.37 -14.98 -22.58
CA MET A 259 15.65 -14.71 -21.32
C MET A 259 15.70 -13.22 -20.96
N ARG A 260 14.55 -12.68 -20.56
CA ARG A 260 14.43 -11.29 -20.11
C ARG A 260 14.86 -11.19 -18.65
N CYS A 261 15.81 -10.30 -18.35
CA CYS A 261 16.40 -10.20 -17.01
C CYS A 261 15.51 -9.42 -16.00
N CYS A 262 15.45 -8.10 -16.11
CA CYS A 262 14.65 -7.25 -15.20
C CYS A 262 14.23 -5.95 -15.90
N THR A 263 13.44 -5.12 -15.23
CA THR A 263 13.00 -3.80 -15.74
C THR A 263 14.13 -2.83 -16.04
N THR A 264 15.30 -2.99 -15.41
CA THR A 264 16.49 -2.18 -15.70
C THR A 264 17.18 -2.65 -16.98
N CYS A 265 17.44 -3.95 -17.12
CA CYS A 265 18.17 -4.49 -18.27
C CYS A 265 17.31 -4.60 -19.55
N ASN A 266 15.99 -4.79 -19.38
CA ASN A 266 15.02 -4.90 -20.47
C ASN A 266 13.85 -3.95 -20.15
N PRO A 267 14.02 -2.64 -20.43
CA PRO A 267 13.02 -1.64 -20.10
C PRO A 267 11.80 -1.82 -20.99
N GLU A 268 10.69 -2.17 -20.36
CA GLU A 268 9.38 -2.10 -21.00
C GLU A 268 8.55 -0.99 -20.34
N PRO A 269 7.58 -0.43 -21.07
CA PRO A 269 6.60 0.45 -20.45
C PRO A 269 5.87 -0.33 -19.35
N LEU A 270 5.55 0.37 -18.25
CA LEU A 270 4.66 -0.19 -17.24
C LEU A 270 3.30 -0.50 -17.89
N PRO A 271 2.63 -1.59 -17.49
CA PRO A 271 1.29 -1.89 -17.98
C PRO A 271 0.34 -0.75 -17.61
N ASP A 272 -0.34 -0.15 -18.61
CA ASP A 272 -1.39 0.85 -18.38
C ASP A 272 -2.72 0.13 -18.15
N LEU A 273 -3.49 0.62 -17.18
CA LEU A 273 -4.81 0.08 -16.91
C LEU A 273 -5.76 0.58 -18.02
N PRO A 274 -6.51 -0.30 -18.70
CA PRO A 274 -7.50 0.13 -19.68
C PRO A 274 -8.45 1.16 -19.08
N ASN A 275 -8.76 2.23 -19.82
CA ASN A 275 -9.57 3.34 -19.31
C ASN A 275 -10.93 2.88 -18.77
N GLU A 276 -11.51 1.83 -19.34
CA GLU A 276 -12.76 1.20 -18.91
C GLU A 276 -12.67 0.57 -17.51
N ARG A 277 -11.47 0.19 -17.08
CA ARG A 277 -11.18 -0.43 -15.78
C ARG A 277 -10.60 0.57 -14.77
N LYS A 278 -10.27 1.79 -15.20
CA LYS A 278 -9.83 2.84 -14.28
C LYS A 278 -10.96 3.13 -13.28
N PRO A 279 -10.65 3.26 -11.98
CA PRO A 279 -11.67 3.67 -11.02
C PRO A 279 -12.25 5.03 -11.47
N PRO A 280 -13.56 5.26 -11.24
CA PRO A 280 -14.14 6.55 -11.56
C PRO A 280 -13.33 7.66 -10.88
N PRO A 281 -13.05 8.77 -11.58
CA PRO A 281 -12.26 9.85 -11.02
C PRO A 281 -12.88 10.27 -9.69
N SER A 282 -12.03 10.47 -8.67
CA SER A 282 -12.49 10.96 -7.37
C SER A 282 -13.34 12.21 -7.62
N PRO A 283 -14.56 12.30 -7.05
CA PRO A 283 -15.40 13.46 -7.26
C PRO A 283 -14.62 14.71 -6.87
N VAL A 284 -14.67 15.75 -7.71
CA VAL A 284 -14.03 17.03 -7.41
C VAL A 284 -14.83 17.70 -6.31
N ILE A 285 -14.48 17.40 -5.06
CA ILE A 285 -15.17 17.96 -3.90
C ILE A 285 -14.82 19.45 -3.81
N PRO A 286 -15.81 20.36 -3.77
CA PRO A 286 -15.57 21.78 -3.58
C PRO A 286 -14.68 22.05 -2.37
N THR A 287 -13.77 23.01 -2.46
CA THR A 287 -12.93 23.40 -1.32
C THR A 287 -13.81 23.95 -0.22
N LEU A 288 -13.84 23.27 0.93
CA LEU A 288 -14.50 23.78 2.11
C LEU A 288 -13.66 24.97 2.63
N PRO A 289 -14.22 26.19 2.75
CA PRO A 289 -13.50 27.32 3.30
C PRO A 289 -13.10 27.02 4.75
N GLY A 290 -11.97 27.54 5.22
CA GLY A 290 -11.58 27.43 6.64
C GLY A 290 -11.37 26.00 7.17
N VAL A 291 -11.10 25.00 6.31
CA VAL A 291 -10.97 23.58 6.69
C VAL A 291 -10.03 23.37 7.88
N MET A 292 -8.89 24.07 7.94
CA MET A 292 -7.95 23.87 9.05
C MET A 292 -8.52 24.30 10.40
N ALA A 293 -9.27 25.40 10.44
CA ALA A 293 -9.93 25.87 11.66
C ALA A 293 -11.04 24.89 12.09
N LEU A 294 -11.82 24.40 11.12
CA LEU A 294 -12.84 23.37 11.33
C LEU A 294 -12.24 22.05 11.83
N GLN A 295 -11.14 21.59 11.24
CA GLN A 295 -10.43 20.38 11.65
C GLN A 295 -9.94 20.48 13.10
N LYS A 296 -9.38 21.64 13.48
CA LYS A 296 -8.93 21.89 14.84
C LYS A 296 -10.10 21.92 15.84
N ALA A 297 -11.19 22.60 15.50
CA ALA A 297 -12.39 22.64 16.33
C ALA A 297 -13.03 21.25 16.49
N LEU A 298 -13.08 20.48 15.40
CA LEU A 298 -13.58 19.12 15.41
C LEU A 298 -12.74 18.21 16.29
N GLN A 299 -11.42 18.32 16.23
CA GLN A 299 -10.53 17.53 17.06
C GLN A 299 -10.84 17.71 18.55
N VAL A 300 -10.88 18.96 19.02
CA VAL A 300 -11.17 19.27 20.42
C VAL A 300 -12.54 18.73 20.83
N ARG A 301 -13.57 18.97 20.00
CA ARG A 301 -14.94 18.53 20.30
C ARG A 301 -15.06 17.01 20.35
N LEU A 302 -14.38 16.29 19.46
CA LEU A 302 -14.38 14.83 19.46
C LEU A 302 -13.63 14.24 20.67
N GLU A 303 -12.52 14.85 21.08
CA GLU A 303 -11.78 14.42 22.27
C GLU A 303 -12.60 14.62 23.55
N GLU A 304 -13.28 15.76 23.70
CA GLU A 304 -14.18 16.05 24.82
C GLU A 304 -15.41 15.14 24.83
N TRP A 305 -16.09 15.03 23.68
CA TRP A 305 -17.26 14.17 23.52
C TRP A 305 -16.92 12.71 23.85
N ARG A 306 -15.79 12.22 23.34
CA ARG A 306 -15.28 10.88 23.63
C ARG A 306 -15.11 10.66 25.14
N ALA A 307 -14.47 11.60 25.84
CA ALA A 307 -14.26 11.51 27.29
C ALA A 307 -15.59 11.48 28.05
N GLU A 308 -16.58 12.25 27.59
CA GLU A 308 -17.90 12.32 28.23
C GLU A 308 -18.75 11.06 27.99
N GLN A 309 -18.77 10.54 26.75
CA GLN A 309 -19.45 9.27 26.44
C GLN A 309 -18.85 8.09 27.21
N TRP A 310 -17.53 8.12 27.45
CA TRP A 310 -16.89 7.15 28.31
C TRP A 310 -17.44 7.18 29.73
N ARG A 311 -17.54 8.35 30.35
CA ARG A 311 -18.03 8.50 31.73
C ARG A 311 -19.50 8.12 31.88
N THR A 312 -20.33 8.50 30.92
CA THR A 312 -21.80 8.42 31.02
C THR A 312 -22.35 7.07 30.55
N LYS A 313 -21.98 6.62 29.35
CA LYS A 313 -22.56 5.42 28.71
C LYS A 313 -21.60 4.25 28.68
N TRP A 314 -20.41 4.44 28.12
CA TRP A 314 -19.58 3.30 27.72
C TRP A 314 -18.92 2.58 28.89
N LYS A 315 -18.53 3.29 29.96
CA LYS A 315 -17.93 2.68 31.16
C LYS A 315 -18.89 1.70 31.86
N GLY A 316 -20.20 1.97 31.82
CA GLY A 316 -21.22 1.12 32.44
C GLY A 316 -21.50 -0.19 31.68
N THR A 317 -21.11 -0.29 30.41
CA THR A 317 -21.39 -1.47 29.58
C THR A 317 -20.52 -2.69 29.89
N ASN A 318 -19.39 -2.52 30.59
CA ASN A 318 -18.34 -3.54 30.79
C ASN A 318 -17.82 -4.22 29.50
N ARG A 319 -18.19 -3.73 28.31
CA ARG A 319 -17.81 -4.32 27.01
C ARG A 319 -16.45 -3.86 26.49
N ALA A 320 -15.92 -2.77 27.03
CA ALA A 320 -14.62 -2.21 26.62
C ALA A 320 -13.42 -3.11 27.00
N GLY A 321 -13.58 -4.03 27.97
CA GLY A 321 -12.49 -4.84 28.49
C GLY A 321 -11.26 -3.99 28.87
N ARG A 322 -10.06 -4.48 28.54
CA ARG A 322 -8.78 -3.75 28.75
C ARG A 322 -8.52 -2.64 27.72
N MET A 323 -9.42 -2.43 26.77
CA MET A 323 -9.29 -1.38 25.74
C MET A 323 -9.80 -0.04 26.22
N GLY A 324 -10.66 -0.04 27.24
CA GLY A 324 -11.22 1.19 27.79
C GLY A 324 -11.92 2.01 26.70
N ILE A 325 -11.69 3.31 26.73
CA ILE A 325 -12.28 4.29 25.82
C ILE A 325 -11.87 4.11 24.34
N ASP A 326 -10.68 3.55 24.07
CA ASP A 326 -10.20 3.26 22.70
C ASP A 326 -11.01 2.15 22.01
N ALA A 327 -11.75 1.33 22.76
CA ALA A 327 -12.59 0.27 22.20
C ALA A 327 -13.74 0.83 21.35
N PHE A 328 -14.25 1.99 21.75
CA PHE A 328 -15.39 2.67 21.14
C PHE A 328 -14.93 3.67 20.09
N LEU A 329 -14.03 4.59 20.47
CA LEU A 329 -13.43 5.54 19.54
C LEU A 329 -11.96 5.73 19.89
N SER A 330 -11.07 5.40 18.95
CA SER A 330 -9.62 5.59 19.10
C SER A 330 -9.17 6.97 18.62
N MET A 331 -8.01 7.43 19.07
CA MET A 331 -7.41 8.68 18.57
C MET A 331 -7.15 8.64 17.06
N GLN A 332 -6.77 7.47 16.54
CA GLN A 332 -6.55 7.28 15.12
C GLN A 332 -7.85 7.36 14.31
N ALA A 333 -8.96 6.88 14.86
CA ALA A 333 -10.27 7.06 14.26
C ALA A 333 -10.65 8.55 14.20
N ILE A 334 -10.37 9.31 15.26
CA ILE A 334 -10.54 10.77 15.29
C ILE A 334 -9.70 11.44 14.18
N GLU A 335 -8.41 11.12 14.08
CA GLU A 335 -7.52 11.62 13.02
C GLU A 335 -8.06 11.30 11.61
N SER A 336 -8.58 10.09 11.42
CA SER A 336 -9.18 9.68 10.14
C SER A 336 -10.38 10.54 9.78
N VAL A 337 -11.30 10.79 10.72
CA VAL A 337 -12.45 11.68 10.52
C VAL A 337 -12.00 13.10 10.19
N ILE A 338 -11.05 13.65 10.96
CA ILE A 338 -10.53 15.01 10.76
C ILE A 338 -9.89 15.15 9.37
N SER A 339 -9.04 14.20 8.99
CA SER A 339 -8.30 14.25 7.73
C SER A 339 -9.20 14.11 6.50
N ASN A 340 -10.39 13.52 6.67
CA ASN A 340 -11.39 13.32 5.63
C ASN A 340 -12.62 14.25 5.77
N LEU A 341 -12.55 15.26 6.65
CA LEU A 341 -13.68 16.15 6.96
C LEU A 341 -14.31 16.79 5.72
N LYS A 342 -13.49 17.16 4.72
CA LYS A 342 -13.97 17.72 3.45
C LYS A 342 -14.92 16.77 2.72
N THR A 343 -14.55 15.50 2.64
CA THR A 343 -15.36 14.46 1.99
C THR A 343 -16.62 14.18 2.79
N ILE A 344 -16.48 14.10 4.11
CA ILE A 344 -17.60 13.87 5.02
C ILE A 344 -18.64 15.00 4.92
N ALA A 345 -18.21 16.26 4.97
CA ALA A 345 -19.09 17.41 4.85
C ALA A 345 -19.87 17.41 3.53
N HIS A 346 -19.19 17.12 2.41
CA HIS A 346 -19.82 17.02 1.11
C HIS A 346 -20.85 15.90 1.01
N ASN A 347 -20.54 14.72 1.56
CA ASN A 347 -21.48 13.61 1.52
C ASN A 347 -22.71 13.88 2.40
N ILE A 348 -22.52 14.50 3.57
CA ILE A 348 -23.62 14.95 4.45
C ILE A 348 -24.54 15.93 3.71
N GLU A 349 -24.01 16.88 2.94
CA GLU A 349 -24.81 17.79 2.11
C GLU A 349 -25.62 17.05 1.03
N GLN A 350 -25.14 15.91 0.56
CA GLN A 350 -25.84 15.05 -0.40
C GLN A 350 -26.81 14.05 0.26
N GLY A 351 -26.95 14.09 1.59
CA GLY A 351 -27.83 13.19 2.35
C GLY A 351 -27.26 11.79 2.59
N ASP A 352 -25.96 11.56 2.35
CA ASP A 352 -25.29 10.29 2.58
C ASP A 352 -24.13 10.49 3.57
N SER A 353 -24.25 10.07 4.83
CA SER A 353 -23.20 10.42 5.81
C SER A 353 -21.88 9.67 5.58
N ARG A 354 -21.91 8.49 4.94
CA ARG A 354 -20.77 7.53 4.76
C ARG A 354 -19.71 7.54 5.87
N LEU A 355 -20.08 7.85 7.11
CA LEU A 355 -19.11 8.09 8.16
C LEU A 355 -18.41 6.77 8.54
N SER A 356 -19.13 5.66 8.37
CA SER A 356 -18.68 4.29 8.58
C SER A 356 -17.47 3.89 7.72
N SER A 357 -17.29 4.48 6.54
CA SER A 357 -16.13 4.18 5.67
C SER A 357 -14.84 4.82 6.16
N PHE A 358 -14.93 5.87 6.98
CA PHE A 358 -13.76 6.59 7.49
C PHE A 358 -13.31 6.11 8.86
N VAL A 359 -14.14 5.29 9.53
CA VAL A 359 -13.85 4.84 10.89
C VAL A 359 -13.86 3.33 10.98
N ASN A 360 -12.74 2.76 11.41
CA ASN A 360 -12.64 1.35 11.74
C ASN A 360 -12.63 1.16 13.26
N MET A 361 -13.75 0.70 13.81
CA MET A 361 -13.94 0.48 15.25
C MET A 361 -14.79 -0.77 15.47
N ARG A 362 -14.74 -1.34 16.69
CA ARG A 362 -15.47 -2.56 17.03
C ARG A 362 -16.97 -2.33 17.24
N PHE A 363 -17.34 -1.19 17.81
CA PHE A 363 -18.71 -0.85 18.18
C PHE A 363 -19.33 0.21 17.26
N LYS A 364 -19.15 0.06 15.95
CA LYS A 364 -19.62 1.03 14.93
C LYS A 364 -21.08 1.41 15.10
N SER A 365 -21.96 0.43 15.29
CA SER A 365 -23.42 0.66 15.39
C SER A 365 -23.82 1.54 16.58
N GLU A 366 -23.05 1.51 17.67
CA GLU A 366 -23.37 2.29 18.89
C GLU A 366 -22.80 3.71 18.81
N VAL A 367 -21.63 3.89 18.18
CA VAL A 367 -20.90 5.16 18.19
C VAL A 367 -21.24 6.02 16.97
N LEU A 368 -21.48 5.43 15.79
CA LEU A 368 -21.67 6.17 14.55
C LEU A 368 -22.86 7.15 14.56
N PRO A 369 -24.06 6.80 15.07
CA PRO A 369 -25.19 7.72 15.05
C PRO A 369 -24.90 9.00 15.85
N GLU A 370 -24.32 8.86 17.05
CA GLU A 370 -24.00 10.01 17.90
C GLU A 370 -22.80 10.80 17.36
N LEU A 371 -21.81 10.11 16.79
CA LEU A 371 -20.67 10.76 16.15
C LEU A 371 -21.10 11.59 14.94
N GLN A 372 -22.07 11.11 14.15
CA GLN A 372 -22.63 11.85 13.02
C GLN A 372 -23.27 13.16 13.47
N VAL A 373 -24.06 13.14 14.55
CA VAL A 373 -24.67 14.35 15.13
C VAL A 373 -23.61 15.38 15.52
N VAL A 374 -22.52 14.96 16.17
CA VAL A 374 -21.43 15.87 16.58
C VAL A 374 -20.78 16.56 15.38
N VAL A 375 -20.57 15.82 14.28
CA VAL A 375 -19.98 16.37 13.05
C VAL A 375 -20.97 17.32 12.36
N GLU A 376 -22.23 16.93 12.24
CA GLU A 376 -23.29 17.74 11.63
C GLU A 376 -23.52 19.06 12.38
N ASP A 377 -23.52 19.01 13.72
CA ASP A 377 -23.67 20.18 14.58
C ASP A 377 -22.53 21.18 14.36
N LEU A 378 -21.27 20.71 14.32
CA LEU A 378 -20.13 21.58 14.06
C LEU A 378 -20.21 22.23 12.68
N LEU A 379 -20.60 21.47 11.65
CA LEU A 379 -20.77 21.99 10.30
C LEU A 379 -21.91 23.02 10.23
N ARG A 380 -22.99 22.82 11.00
CA ARG A 380 -24.09 23.77 11.10
C ARG A 380 -23.66 25.07 11.77
N GLU A 381 -22.98 24.99 12.91
CA GLU A 381 -22.46 26.15 13.65
C GLU A 381 -21.49 27.00 12.79
N ASP A 382 -20.60 26.36 12.02
CA ASP A 382 -19.70 27.07 11.10
C ASP A 382 -20.43 27.75 9.94
N ARG A 383 -21.52 27.14 9.41
CA ARG A 383 -22.37 27.79 8.41
C ARG A 383 -23.05 29.04 8.96
N GLU A 384 -23.65 28.93 10.14
CA GLU A 384 -24.33 30.03 10.83
C GLU A 384 -23.36 31.17 11.13
N ARG A 385 -22.16 30.86 11.66
CA ARG A 385 -21.12 31.86 11.91
C ARG A 385 -20.73 32.61 10.64
N ARG A 386 -20.54 31.90 9.52
CA ARG A 386 -20.19 32.53 8.23
C ARG A 386 -21.31 33.37 7.65
N GLU A 387 -22.56 32.98 7.88
CA GLU A 387 -23.71 33.78 7.47
C GLU A 387 -23.77 35.09 8.27
N GLN A 388 -23.56 35.03 9.58
CA GLN A 388 -23.46 36.21 10.44
C GLN A 388 -22.31 37.14 10.02
N GLU A 389 -21.11 36.60 9.79
CA GLU A 389 -19.95 37.39 9.32
C GLU A 389 -20.25 38.07 7.97
N ARG A 390 -20.95 37.38 7.05
CA ARG A 390 -21.35 37.97 5.76
C ARG A 390 -22.37 39.08 5.91
N GLU A 391 -23.36 38.90 6.77
CA GLU A 391 -24.34 39.94 7.08
C GLU A 391 -23.70 41.18 7.71
N GLU A 392 -22.78 40.98 8.66
CA GLU A 392 -22.05 42.08 9.30
C GLU A 392 -21.20 42.86 8.30
N VAL A 393 -20.47 42.16 7.41
CA VAL A 393 -19.70 42.79 6.34
C VAL A 393 -20.60 43.56 5.38
N GLN A 394 -21.77 43.01 5.02
CA GLN A 394 -22.74 43.70 4.16
C GLN A 394 -23.31 44.95 4.84
N ARG A 395 -23.68 44.87 6.12
CA ARG A 395 -24.17 46.03 6.90
C ARG A 395 -23.10 47.10 7.02
N ALA A 396 -21.86 46.73 7.31
CA ALA A 396 -20.73 47.66 7.36
C ALA A 396 -20.46 48.33 6.00
N ALA A 397 -20.57 47.59 4.90
CA ALA A 397 -20.43 48.14 3.55
C ALA A 397 -21.57 49.12 3.20
N GLN A 398 -22.81 48.81 3.57
CA GLN A 398 -23.96 49.70 3.39
C GLN A 398 -23.80 51.00 4.19
N GLN A 399 -23.38 50.92 5.45
CA GLN A 399 -23.10 52.09 6.30
C GLN A 399 -22.01 52.97 5.69
N ARG A 400 -20.89 52.38 5.25
CA ARG A 400 -19.81 53.13 4.57
C ARG A 400 -20.29 53.79 3.27
N ALA A 401 -21.11 53.11 2.48
CA ALA A 401 -21.66 53.69 1.26
C ALA A 401 -22.59 54.89 1.55
N GLU A 402 -23.39 54.81 2.61
CA GLU A 402 -24.27 55.90 3.04
C GLU A 402 -23.48 57.10 3.57
N GLU A 403 -22.43 56.88 4.36
CA GLU A 403 -21.51 57.93 4.82
C GLU A 403 -20.82 58.64 3.65
N ILE A 404 -20.33 57.89 2.66
CA ILE A 404 -19.73 58.45 1.45
C ILE A 404 -20.77 59.28 0.67
N ARG A 405 -22.03 58.83 0.59
CA ARG A 405 -23.10 59.59 -0.08
C ARG A 405 -23.39 60.90 0.64
N LYS A 406 -23.55 60.88 1.96
CA LYS A 406 -23.80 62.08 2.79
C LYS A 406 -22.64 63.08 2.68
N LYS A 407 -21.40 62.61 2.66
CA LYS A 407 -20.22 63.46 2.47
C LYS A 407 -20.22 64.16 1.10
N ARG A 408 -20.58 63.44 0.03
CA ARG A 408 -20.68 64.00 -1.33
C ARG A 408 -21.83 65.01 -1.48
N GLU A 409 -22.93 64.82 -0.75
CA GLU A 409 -24.04 65.78 -0.72
C GLU A 409 -23.65 67.06 0.05
N ALA A 410 -22.91 66.92 1.16
CA ALA A 410 -22.40 68.06 1.92
C ALA A 410 -21.33 68.88 1.18
N GLU A 411 -20.54 68.26 0.30
CA GLU A 411 -19.57 68.96 -0.56
C GLU A 411 -20.25 69.68 -1.76
N ARG A 412 -21.53 69.42 -2.03
CA ARG A 412 -22.30 70.06 -3.12
C ARG A 412 -23.17 71.23 -2.68
N MET A 413 -23.43 71.38 -1.37
CA MET A 413 -24.07 72.56 -0.78
C MET A 413 -23.00 73.56 -0.34
#